data_AF-A0A2X3ET91-F1
#
_entry.id   AF-A0A2X3ET91-F1
#
_cell.length_a   1.000
_cell.length_b   1.000
_cell.length_c   1.000
_cell.angle_alpha   90.00
_cell.angle_beta   90.00
_cell.angle_gamma   90.00
#
_symmetry.space_group_name_H-M   'P 1'
#
loop_
_entity.id
_entity.type
_entity.pdbx_description
1 polymer ?
#
loop_
_entity_poly.entity_id
_entity_poly.type
_entity_poly.pdbx_seq_one_letter_code
_entity_poly.pdbx_strand_id
1 'polypeptide(L)' 'MSGNPLWEFPADPQQVEERLGNLLLAVLLTLRTAGASRKKVTFTIYCQPPQGDMKVPVALPLSLNYHGHYVQVSMAEQA' A
#
# COMPACT_ATOMS: atom_id res chain seq x y z
N MET A 1 3.13 -23.51 20.10
CA MET A 1 3.56 -22.11 19.92
C MET A 1 2.92 -21.61 18.63
N SER A 2 1.86 -20.82 18.74
CA SER A 2 1.19 -20.22 17.59
C SER A 2 2.02 -19.03 17.14
N GLY A 3 2.88 -19.24 16.13
CA GLY A 3 3.51 -18.16 15.42
C GLY A 3 2.43 -17.43 14.62
N ASN A 4 2.31 -16.12 14.82
CA ASN A 4 1.58 -15.27 13.89
C ASN A 4 2.01 -15.66 12.47
N PRO A 5 1.08 -15.93 11.52
CA PRO A 5 1.47 -15.95 10.13
C PRO A 5 1.85 -14.49 9.83
N LEU A 6 3.14 -14.19 9.87
CA LEU A 6 3.66 -13.07 9.12
C LEU A 6 3.10 -13.32 7.72
N TRP A 7 2.24 -12.41 7.25
CA TRP A 7 1.79 -12.41 5.88
C TRP A 7 3.05 -12.40 5.01
N GLU A 8 3.50 -13.58 4.61
CA GLU A 8 4.71 -13.72 3.82
C GLU A 8 4.38 -13.07 2.48
N PHE A 9 5.13 -12.01 2.18
CA PHE A 9 5.10 -11.41 0.87
C PHE A 9 5.60 -12.47 -0.11
N PRO A 10 4.88 -12.73 -1.22
CA PRO A 10 5.28 -13.78 -2.13
C PRO A 10 6.66 -13.44 -2.69
N ALA A 11 7.56 -14.42 -2.68
CA ALA A 11 8.91 -14.24 -3.22
C ALA A 11 8.92 -14.06 -4.75
N ASP A 12 7.82 -14.48 -5.40
CA ASP A 12 7.60 -14.33 -6.83
C ASP A 12 7.21 -12.87 -7.17
N PRO A 13 8.02 -12.16 -7.98
CA PRO A 13 7.74 -10.80 -8.40
C PRO A 13 6.36 -10.62 -9.07
N GLN A 14 5.86 -11.63 -9.81
CA GLN A 14 4.56 -11.52 -10.48
C GLN A 14 3.41 -11.48 -9.47
N GLN A 15 3.49 -12.29 -8.41
CA GLN A 15 2.51 -12.28 -7.34
C GLN A 15 2.57 -10.99 -6.50
N VAL A 16 3.75 -10.38 -6.38
CA VAL A 16 3.92 -9.06 -5.76
C VAL A 16 3.20 -7.99 -6.58
N GLU A 17 3.42 -7.96 -7.90
CA GLU A 17 2.75 -7.03 -8.81
C GLU A 17 1.22 -7.20 -8.78
N GLU A 18 0.74 -8.45 -8.82
CA GLU A 18 -0.69 -8.75 -8.74
C GLU A 18 -1.29 -8.29 -7.41
N ARG A 19 -0.64 -8.60 -6.27
CA ARG A 19 -1.11 -8.17 -4.94
C ARG A 19 -1.11 -6.66 -4.81
N LEU A 20 -0.10 -5.97 -5.32
CA LEU A 20 -0.04 -4.52 -5.32
C LEU A 20 -1.16 -3.92 -6.18
N GLY A 21 -1.40 -4.47 -7.37
CA GLY A 21 -2.49 -4.09 -8.25
C GLY A 21 -3.86 -4.25 -7.58
N ASN A 22 -4.10 -5.40 -6.93
CA ASN A 22 -5.33 -5.69 -6.19
C ASN A 22 -5.54 -4.73 -5.01
N LEU A 23 -4.47 -4.40 -4.27
CA LEU A 23 -4.53 -3.44 -3.17
C LEU A 23 -4.91 -2.04 -3.68
N LEU A 24 -4.27 -1.56 -4.74
CA LEU A 24 -4.57 -0.26 -5.33
C LEU A 24 -6.01 -0.21 -5.84
N LEU A 25 -6.48 -1.26 -6.51
CA LEU A 25 -7.87 -1.38 -6.95
C LEU A 25 -8.85 -1.31 -5.78
N ALA A 26 -8.60 -2.05 -4.69
CA ALA A 26 -9.44 -2.05 -3.50
C ALA A 26 -9.53 -0.65 -2.86
N VAL A 27 -8.41 0.09 -2.78
CA VAL A 27 -8.40 1.46 -2.25
C VAL A 27 -9.20 2.41 -3.14
N LEU A 28 -9.05 2.32 -4.46
CA LEU A 28 -9.82 3.13 -5.41
C LEU A 28 -11.33 2.86 -5.30
N LEU A 29 -11.73 1.59 -5.21
CA LEU A 29 -13.12 1.21 -4.99
C LEU A 29 -13.64 1.74 -3.66
N THR A 30 -12.84 1.68 -2.60
CA THR A 30 -13.18 2.22 -1.27
C THR A 30 -13.38 3.74 -1.31
N LEU A 31 -12.49 4.48 -1.98
CA LEU A 31 -12.62 5.92 -2.17
C LEU A 31 -13.89 6.28 -2.96
N ARG A 32 -14.22 5.49 -3.98
CA ARG A 32 -15.45 5.67 -4.77
C ARG A 32 -16.71 5.43 -3.94
N THR A 33 -16.73 4.39 -3.11
CA THR A 33 -17.92 4.00 -2.32
C THR A 33 -18.09 4.80 -1.04
N ALA A 34 -17.02 5.34 -0.47
CA ALA A 34 -17.06 6.14 0.76
C ALA A 34 -17.76 7.52 0.60
N GLY A 35 -18.18 7.88 -0.62
CA GLY A 35 -18.89 9.12 -0.93
C GLY A 35 -17.95 10.33 -1.03
N ALA A 36 -18.51 11.47 -1.43
CA ALA A 36 -17.74 12.69 -1.72
C ALA A 36 -16.93 13.26 -0.53
N SER A 37 -17.16 12.75 0.68
CA SER A 37 -16.49 13.18 1.91
C SER A 37 -15.11 12.56 2.10
N ARG A 38 -14.81 11.40 1.50
CA ARG A 38 -13.49 10.74 1.62
C ARG A 38 -12.75 10.75 0.30
N LYS A 39 -11.93 11.78 0.12
CA LYS A 39 -11.07 11.95 -1.06
C LYS A 39 -9.62 11.52 -0.83
N LYS A 40 -9.25 11.12 0.38
CA LYS A 40 -7.87 10.78 0.75
C LYS A 40 -7.81 9.48 1.53
N VAL A 41 -6.89 8.61 1.15
CA VAL A 41 -6.50 7.42 1.93
C VAL A 41 -4.98 7.46 2.11
N THR A 42 -4.53 7.23 3.33
CA THR A 42 -3.11 7.10 3.66
C THR A 42 -2.82 5.65 4.02
N PHE A 43 -1.72 5.11 3.50
CA PHE A 43 -1.26 3.74 3.77
C PHE A 43 0.27 3.71 3.74
N THR A 44 0.87 2.65 4.29
CA THR A 44 2.34 2.48 4.29
C THR A 44 2.67 1.19 3.57
N ILE A 45 3.55 1.27 2.58
CA ILE A 45 4.16 0.09 1.96
C ILE A 45 5.45 -0.21 2.71
N TYR A 46 5.66 -1.46 3.11
CA TYR A 46 6.92 -1.91 3.68
C TYR A 46 7.69 -2.67 2.61
N CYS A 47 8.87 -2.17 2.25
CA CYS A 47 9.76 -2.82 1.29
C CYS A 47 10.92 -3.48 2.02
N GLN A 48 11.17 -4.76 1.77
CA GLN A 48 12.43 -5.38 2.14
C GLN A 48 13.50 -5.00 1.10
N PRO A 49 14.67 -4.49 1.53
CA PRO A 49 15.74 -4.20 0.60
C PRO A 49 16.28 -5.48 -0.06
N PRO A 50 16.79 -5.41 -1.31
CA PRO A 50 17.27 -6.57 -2.06
C PRO A 50 18.43 -7.32 -1.39
N GLN A 51 19.17 -6.64 -0.51
CA GLN A 51 20.23 -7.23 0.30
C GLN A 51 19.70 -7.33 1.72
N GLY A 52 19.40 -8.56 2.15
CA GLY A 52 18.71 -8.91 3.40
C GLY A 52 19.41 -8.55 4.71
N ASP A 53 20.23 -7.49 4.73
CA ASP A 53 21.04 -7.08 5.86
C ASP A 53 20.45 -5.90 6.67
N MET A 54 19.22 -5.49 6.35
CA MET A 54 18.45 -4.61 7.24
C MET A 54 17.39 -5.41 7.99
N LYS A 55 17.54 -5.45 9.33
CA LYS A 55 16.56 -6.01 10.26
C LYS A 55 15.22 -5.27 10.28
N VAL A 56 15.10 -4.14 9.56
CA VAL A 56 13.93 -3.26 9.58
C VAL A 56 13.47 -2.99 8.15
N PRO A 57 12.21 -3.32 7.79
CA PRO A 57 11.65 -2.97 6.48
C PRO A 57 11.64 -1.45 6.26
N VAL A 58 11.91 -1.01 5.03
CA VAL A 58 11.80 0.40 4.65
C VAL A 58 10.31 0.73 4.55
N ALA A 59 9.84 1.65 5.39
CA ALA A 59 8.47 2.14 5.36
C ALA A 59 8.34 3.31 4.36
N LEU A 60 7.49 3.14 3.35
CA LEU A 60 7.14 4.15 2.37
C LEU A 60 5.71 4.63 2.63
N PRO A 61 5.52 5.75 3.36
CA PRO A 61 4.20 6.28 3.61
C PRO A 61 3.66 6.95 2.34
N LEU A 62 2.51 6.48 1.86
CA LEU A 62 1.87 6.95 0.63
C LEU A 62 0.46 7.48 0.94
N SER A 63 0.07 8.49 0.17
CA SER A 63 -1.30 8.99 0.14
C SER A 63 -1.88 8.88 -1.27
N LEU A 64 -3.11 8.39 -1.34
CA LEU A 64 -3.95 8.36 -2.53
C LEU A 64 -5.02 9.42 -2.38
N ASN A 65 -5.02 10.41 -3.28
CA ASN A 65 -5.99 11.49 -3.31
C ASN A 65 -6.84 11.39 -4.59
N TYR A 66 -8.16 11.30 -4.42
CA TYR A 66 -9.12 11.23 -5.50
C TYR A 66 -9.68 12.61 -5.82
N HIS A 67 -9.40 13.09 -7.03
CA HIS A 67 -9.79 14.41 -7.52
C HIS A 67 -10.81 14.31 -8.66
N GLY A 68 -11.83 13.44 -8.54
CA GLY A 68 -12.95 13.31 -9.50
C GLY A 68 -12.57 12.79 -10.90
N HIS A 69 -11.63 13.45 -11.57
CA HIS A 69 -11.13 13.16 -12.91
C HIS A 69 -9.74 12.50 -12.90
N TYR A 70 -9.04 12.52 -11.77
CA TYR A 70 -7.74 11.86 -11.62
C TYR A 70 -7.50 11.36 -10.19
N VAL A 71 -6.52 10.48 -10.06
CA VAL A 71 -5.99 9.98 -8.80
C VAL A 71 -4.55 10.45 -8.69
N GLN A 72 -4.21 11.07 -7.56
CA GLN A 72 -2.84 11.46 -7.24
C GLN A 72 -2.27 10.51 -6.19
N VAL A 73 -1.12 9.92 -6.50
CA VAL A 73 -0.26 9.21 -5.54
C VAL A 73 0.84 10.17 -5.11
N SER A 74 1.04 10.36 -3.81
CA SER A 74 2.18 11.13 -3.28
C SER A 74 2.72 10.50 -2.01
N MET A 75 3.91 10.91 -1.60
CA MET A 75 4.36 10.65 -0.22
C MET A 75 3.31 11.24 0.75
N ALA A 76 2.93 10.46 1.76
CA ALA A 76 2.14 11.01 2.84
C ALA A 76 3.06 11.82 3.75
N GLU A 77 2.64 13.04 4.11
CA GLU A 77 3.30 13.79 5.19
C GLU A 77 3.31 12.92 6.45
N GLN A 78 4.49 12.79 7.06
CA GLN A 78 4.59 12.19 8.39
C GLN A 78 3.90 13.16 9.36
N ALA A 79 2.77 12.71 9.92
CA ALA A 79 2.06 13.42 10.97
C ALA A 79 2.86 13.44 12.28
#